data_AF-A0A7C3PP35-F1
#
_entry.id   AF-A0A7C3PP35-F1
#
_cell.length_a   1.000
_cell.length_b   1.000
_cell.length_c   1.000
_cell.angle_alpha   90.00
_cell.angle_beta   90.00
_cell.angle_gamma   90.00
#
_symmetry.space_group_name_H-M   'P 1'
#
loop_
_entity.id
_entity.type
_entity.pdbx_description
1 polymer ?
#
loop_
_entity_poly.entity_id
_entity_poly.type
_entity_poly.pdbx_seq_one_letter_code
_entity_poly.pdbx_strand_id
1 'polypeptide(L)'
;MQGSIYKAIPALLVAIASTSIVSSVSASPDNTSRTKVALPPIMAGETGMTFNFTAPFITSSGVRGDSHFIRVAVVGMSINDLMISLPKQMEKYEGIQVINQGGQAVPARISTDRGRVAIVFNESVTQGSYLEVRFTNVQMRRGGGETLFYGVTAERTGVNGEIPIGTARVNIPTRS
;
A
#
# COMPACT_ATOMS: atom_id res chain seq x y z
N MET A 1 -9.58 -55.33 26.98
CA MET A 1 -10.37 -54.09 27.23
C MET A 1 -9.35 -52.98 27.44
N GLN A 2 -9.24 -51.89 26.70
CA GLN A 2 -10.13 -51.21 25.75
C GLN A 2 -9.27 -50.59 24.63
N GLY A 3 -9.81 -50.55 23.41
CA GLY A 3 -9.21 -49.86 22.28
C GLY A 3 -9.43 -48.34 22.33
N SER A 4 -8.56 -47.60 21.67
CA SER A 4 -8.76 -46.16 21.42
C SER A 4 -8.84 -45.94 19.92
N ILE A 5 -10.02 -45.50 19.48
CA ILE A 5 -10.40 -45.32 18.07
C ILE A 5 -10.35 -43.81 17.82
N TYR A 6 -9.28 -43.33 17.18
CA TYR A 6 -9.25 -41.94 16.71
C TYR A 6 -9.93 -41.88 15.33
N LYS A 7 -11.17 -41.37 15.33
CA LYS A 7 -11.92 -41.03 14.12
C LYS A 7 -11.33 -39.76 13.50
N ALA A 8 -10.87 -39.86 12.26
CA ALA A 8 -10.53 -38.71 11.43
C ALA A 8 -11.83 -37.99 10.99
N ILE A 9 -11.88 -36.68 11.17
CA ILE A 9 -12.94 -35.80 10.66
C ILE A 9 -12.48 -35.27 9.30
N PRO A 10 -13.23 -35.42 8.20
CA PRO A 10 -12.88 -34.75 6.95
C PRO A 10 -13.30 -33.28 7.03
N ALA A 11 -12.37 -32.37 6.72
CA ALA A 11 -12.63 -30.94 6.59
C ALA A 11 -13.42 -30.68 5.30
N LEU A 12 -14.55 -29.98 5.43
CA LEU A 12 -15.41 -29.54 4.33
C LEU A 12 -14.75 -28.34 3.63
N LEU A 13 -14.40 -28.49 2.35
CA LEU A 13 -13.88 -27.42 1.51
C LEU A 13 -15.06 -26.65 0.88
N VAL A 14 -15.29 -25.40 1.28
CA VAL A 14 -16.28 -24.53 0.64
C VAL A 14 -15.56 -23.66 -0.40
N ALA A 15 -15.81 -23.91 -1.68
CA ALA A 15 -15.37 -23.05 -2.77
C ALA A 15 -16.39 -21.91 -2.95
N ILE A 16 -15.96 -20.66 -2.78
CA ILE A 16 -16.75 -19.47 -3.06
C ILE A 16 -16.39 -19.00 -4.47
N ALA A 17 -17.29 -19.22 -5.43
CA ALA A 17 -17.19 -18.61 -6.75
C ALA A 17 -17.71 -17.17 -6.67
N SER A 18 -16.86 -16.18 -6.91
CA SER A 18 -17.27 -14.78 -7.04
C SER A 18 -17.83 -14.55 -8.45
N THR A 19 -19.14 -14.42 -8.59
CA THR A 19 -19.76 -13.91 -9.81
C THR A 19 -19.84 -12.39 -9.73
N SER A 20 -19.11 -11.69 -10.59
CA SER A 20 -19.27 -10.25 -10.78
C SER A 20 -20.51 -9.99 -11.63
N ILE A 21 -21.58 -9.50 -11.00
CA ILE A 21 -22.76 -8.96 -11.69
C ILE A 21 -22.45 -7.56 -12.22
N VAL A 22 -22.33 -7.45 -13.54
CA VAL A 22 -22.36 -6.16 -14.24
C VAL A 22 -23.82 -5.74 -14.35
N SER A 23 -24.22 -4.71 -13.60
CA SER A 23 -25.54 -4.11 -13.74
C SER A 23 -25.58 -3.25 -15.00
N SER A 24 -26.25 -3.72 -16.05
CA SER A 24 -26.63 -2.91 -17.20
C SER A 24 -27.87 -2.07 -16.84
N VAL A 25 -27.71 -0.74 -16.86
CA VAL A 25 -28.82 0.20 -16.71
C VAL A 25 -29.73 0.09 -17.94
N SER A 26 -30.98 -0.31 -17.72
CA SER A 26 -32.05 -0.23 -18.71
C SER A 26 -32.62 1.20 -18.72
N ALA A 27 -32.50 1.88 -19.86
CA ALA A 27 -33.24 3.10 -20.14
C ALA A 27 -34.48 2.75 -20.99
N SER A 28 -35.66 3.19 -20.54
CA SER A 28 -36.94 3.07 -21.25
C SER A 28 -36.96 3.92 -22.53
N PRO A 29 -37.81 3.58 -23.52
CA PRO A 29 -37.69 4.11 -24.88
C PRO A 29 -38.46 5.42 -25.04
N ASP A 30 -37.82 6.40 -25.68
CA ASP A 30 -38.55 7.45 -26.39
C ASP A 30 -38.01 7.59 -27.81
N ASN A 31 -38.93 7.59 -28.76
CA ASN A 31 -38.72 7.34 -30.18
C ASN A 31 -38.39 8.64 -30.91
N THR A 32 -37.20 8.76 -31.49
CA THR A 32 -36.98 9.60 -32.70
C THR A 32 -35.69 9.20 -33.41
N SER A 33 -35.85 8.83 -34.67
CA SER A 33 -34.83 8.31 -35.59
C SER A 33 -33.55 9.17 -35.64
N ARG A 34 -32.44 8.61 -35.15
CA ARG A 34 -31.09 8.99 -35.58
C ARG A 34 -30.33 7.75 -36.03
N THR A 35 -29.88 7.82 -37.28
CA THR A 35 -29.09 6.83 -38.00
C THR A 35 -27.95 6.31 -37.12
N LYS A 36 -28.00 5.02 -36.80
CA LYS A 36 -26.98 4.32 -36.01
C LYS A 36 -25.70 4.24 -36.84
N VAL A 37 -24.81 5.21 -36.71
CA VAL A 37 -23.43 5.05 -37.18
C VAL A 37 -22.78 4.05 -36.23
N ALA A 38 -22.70 2.80 -36.66
CA ALA A 38 -21.98 1.77 -35.92
C ALA A 38 -20.50 2.13 -35.91
N LEU A 39 -20.02 2.64 -34.77
CA LEU A 39 -18.58 2.65 -34.49
C LEU A 39 -18.10 1.20 -34.48
N PRO A 40 -16.98 0.85 -35.13
CA PRO A 40 -16.42 -0.49 -35.01
C PRO A 40 -16.16 -0.77 -33.52
N PRO A 41 -16.34 -2.03 -33.07
CA PRO A 41 -15.98 -2.40 -31.71
C PRO A 41 -14.49 -2.09 -31.53
N ILE A 42 -14.19 -1.18 -30.60
CA ILE A 42 -12.82 -1.01 -30.10
C ILE A 42 -12.47 -2.38 -29.52
N MET A 43 -11.58 -3.11 -30.19
CA MET A 43 -11.09 -4.37 -29.66
C MET A 43 -10.55 -4.06 -28.26
N ALA A 44 -11.19 -4.61 -27.24
CA ALA A 44 -10.67 -4.64 -25.89
C ALA A 44 -9.48 -5.59 -25.87
N GLY A 45 -8.39 -5.18 -26.52
CA GLY A 45 -7.08 -5.69 -26.18
C GLY A 45 -6.77 -5.13 -24.82
N GLU A 46 -6.83 -5.97 -23.79
CA GLU A 46 -6.10 -5.72 -22.57
C GLU A 46 -4.62 -5.68 -22.95
N THR A 47 -4.16 -4.52 -23.41
CA THR A 47 -2.73 -4.25 -23.55
C THR A 47 -2.22 -4.08 -22.13
N GLY A 48 -2.05 -5.21 -21.45
CA GLY A 48 -1.47 -5.27 -20.12
C GLY A 48 -0.05 -4.77 -20.23
N MET A 49 0.19 -3.53 -19.82
CA MET A 49 1.54 -3.01 -19.70
C MET A 49 2.24 -3.82 -18.59
N THR A 50 3.28 -4.58 -18.97
CA THR A 50 4.14 -5.25 -17.99
C THR A 50 5.22 -4.25 -17.55
N PHE A 51 5.24 -3.93 -16.26
CA PHE A 51 6.24 -3.06 -15.66
C PHE A 51 7.28 -3.91 -14.92
N ASN A 52 8.55 -3.76 -15.29
CA ASN A 52 9.67 -4.43 -14.63
C ASN A 52 10.40 -3.43 -13.72
N PHE A 53 10.12 -3.51 -12.41
CA PHE A 53 10.79 -2.68 -11.40
C PHE A 53 11.99 -3.44 -10.82
N THR A 54 13.16 -2.79 -10.81
CA THR A 54 14.41 -3.36 -10.27
C THR A 54 14.83 -2.76 -8.93
N ALA A 55 14.05 -1.80 -8.42
CA ALA A 55 14.27 -1.14 -7.14
C ALA A 55 12.94 -1.04 -6.37
N PRO A 56 13.01 -0.97 -5.02
CA PRO A 56 11.83 -0.73 -4.21
C PRO A 56 11.11 0.54 -4.62
N PHE A 57 9.78 0.55 -4.48
CA PHE A 57 8.96 1.70 -4.84
C PHE A 57 7.72 1.81 -3.94
N ILE A 58 7.18 3.03 -3.85
CA ILE A 58 5.97 3.31 -3.08
C ILE A 58 4.75 2.82 -3.86
N THR A 59 3.95 1.96 -3.24
CA THR A 59 2.75 1.38 -3.86
C THR A 59 1.49 2.13 -3.51
N SER A 60 1.41 2.67 -2.28
CA SER A 60 0.32 3.55 -1.87
C SER A 60 0.69 4.36 -0.63
N SER A 61 -0.07 5.42 -0.38
CA SER A 61 0.03 6.23 0.83
C SER A 61 -1.30 6.90 1.13
N GLY A 62 -1.54 7.26 2.38
CA GLY A 62 -2.79 7.92 2.75
C GLY A 62 -2.98 8.09 4.24
N VAL A 63 -4.22 8.41 4.62
CA VAL A 63 -4.66 8.58 6.00
C VAL A 63 -5.62 7.44 6.36
N ARG A 64 -5.49 6.90 7.57
CA ARG A 64 -6.43 5.94 8.18
C ARG A 64 -6.68 6.38 9.62
N GLY A 65 -7.85 6.97 9.89
CA GLY A 65 -8.11 7.64 11.17
C GLY A 65 -7.21 8.87 11.32
N ASP A 66 -6.45 8.92 12.40
CA ASP A 66 -5.41 9.94 12.68
C ASP A 66 -4.01 9.49 12.24
N SER A 67 -3.89 8.32 11.61
CA SER A 67 -2.61 7.74 11.25
C SER A 67 -2.31 7.99 9.77
N HIS A 68 -1.06 8.32 9.47
CA HIS A 68 -0.57 8.38 8.08
C HIS A 68 0.13 7.07 7.76
N PHE A 69 -0.05 6.55 6.55
CA PHE A 69 0.62 5.34 6.10
C PHE A 69 1.32 5.52 4.76
N ILE A 70 2.42 4.77 4.60
CA ILE A 70 3.19 4.65 3.36
C ILE A 70 3.46 3.17 3.14
N ARG A 71 3.04 2.64 1.99
CA ARG A 71 3.30 1.27 1.58
C ARG A 71 4.43 1.22 0.56
N VAL A 72 5.35 0.30 0.78
CA VAL A 72 6.53 0.10 -0.06
C VAL A 72 6.53 -1.36 -0.53
N ALA A 73 6.66 -1.57 -1.84
CA ALA A 73 7.03 -2.86 -2.39
C ALA A 73 8.56 -2.98 -2.39
N VAL A 74 9.08 -4.04 -1.77
CA VAL A 74 10.51 -4.34 -1.78
C VAL A 74 10.76 -5.30 -2.94
N VAL A 75 11.34 -4.81 -4.03
CA VAL A 75 11.58 -5.60 -5.26
C VAL A 75 13.00 -5.41 -5.77
N GLY A 76 13.47 -6.38 -6.56
CA GLY A 76 14.80 -6.40 -7.18
C GLY A 76 15.94 -6.76 -6.22
N MET A 77 15.85 -6.35 -4.95
CA MET A 77 16.73 -6.82 -3.87
C MET A 77 16.22 -6.46 -2.48
N SER A 78 16.84 -7.07 -1.46
CA SER A 78 16.56 -6.80 -0.06
C SER A 78 17.02 -5.41 0.36
N ILE A 79 16.35 -4.86 1.39
CA ILE A 79 16.68 -3.56 1.99
C ILE A 79 17.07 -3.72 3.45
N ASN A 80 18.00 -2.87 3.91
CA ASN A 80 18.47 -2.84 5.29
C ASN A 80 17.79 -1.75 6.11
N ASP A 81 17.36 -0.68 5.45
CA ASP A 81 16.67 0.43 6.10
C ASP A 81 15.62 1.10 5.20
N LEU A 82 14.86 1.98 5.83
CA LEU A 82 14.09 3.04 5.19
C LEU A 82 14.37 4.36 5.88
N MET A 83 14.50 5.42 5.10
CA MET A 83 14.59 6.78 5.61
C MET A 83 13.43 7.59 5.04
N ILE A 84 12.68 8.24 5.93
CA ILE A 84 11.48 9.02 5.57
C ILE A 84 11.68 10.46 5.99
N SER A 85 11.68 11.37 5.02
CA SER A 85 11.63 12.80 5.25
C SER A 85 10.20 13.25 5.51
N LEU A 86 9.98 13.90 6.65
CA LEU A 86 8.66 14.34 7.10
C LEU A 86 8.28 15.69 6.49
N PRO A 87 7.00 15.90 6.15
CA PRO A 87 6.51 17.21 5.71
C PRO A 87 6.55 18.22 6.87
N LYS A 88 6.89 19.48 6.57
CA LYS A 88 6.99 20.56 7.58
C LYS A 88 5.67 20.90 8.28
N GLN A 89 4.55 20.44 7.73
CA GLN A 89 3.21 20.65 8.26
C GLN A 89 2.83 19.60 9.31
N MET A 90 3.54 18.46 9.35
CA MET A 90 3.39 17.47 10.42
C MET A 90 4.13 17.99 11.66
N GLU A 91 3.38 18.30 12.71
CA GLU A 91 3.91 18.87 13.94
C GLU A 91 4.41 17.79 14.89
N LYS A 92 3.60 16.73 15.04
CA LYS A 92 3.86 15.64 15.96
C LYS A 92 3.21 14.34 15.47
N TYR A 93 3.74 13.23 15.94
CA TYR A 93 3.11 11.91 15.94
C TYR A 93 3.50 11.22 17.25
N GLU A 94 2.73 10.22 17.68
CA GLU A 94 3.02 9.51 18.93
C GLU A 94 3.94 8.30 18.73
N GLY A 95 3.87 7.67 17.56
CA GLY A 95 4.61 6.45 17.30
C GLY A 95 4.76 6.14 15.83
N ILE A 96 5.61 5.17 15.56
CA ILE A 96 5.85 4.63 14.22
C ILE A 96 5.78 3.11 14.31
N GLN A 97 4.99 2.51 13.44
CA GLN A 97 4.87 1.08 13.29
C GLN A 97 5.32 0.69 11.89
N VAL A 98 6.03 -0.42 11.78
CA VAL A 98 6.32 -1.04 10.50
C VAL A 98 5.72 -2.43 10.51
N ILE A 99 4.85 -2.70 9.55
CA ILE A 99 4.16 -3.98 9.45
C ILE A 99 4.37 -4.60 8.07
N ASN A 100 4.39 -5.92 8.02
CA ASN A 100 4.46 -6.68 6.77
C ASN A 100 3.08 -6.85 6.14
N GLN A 101 3.03 -7.48 4.98
CA GLN A 101 1.78 -7.82 4.26
C GLN A 101 0.78 -8.66 5.07
N GLY A 102 1.23 -9.41 6.07
CA GLY A 102 0.39 -10.18 6.99
C GLY A 102 -0.10 -9.37 8.20
N GLY A 103 0.22 -8.07 8.28
CA GLY A 103 -0.14 -7.20 9.40
C GLY A 103 0.72 -7.41 10.65
N GLN A 104 1.79 -8.20 10.57
CA GLN A 104 2.69 -8.45 11.68
C GLN A 104 3.76 -7.36 11.77
N ALA A 105 4.15 -6.98 12.99
CA ALA A 105 5.22 -6.02 13.21
C ALA A 105 6.55 -6.56 12.67
N VAL A 106 7.28 -5.70 11.95
CA VAL A 106 8.64 -5.97 11.48
C VAL A 106 9.62 -5.37 12.51
N PRO A 107 10.47 -6.18 13.15
CA PRO A 107 11.44 -5.68 14.12
C PRO A 107 12.43 -4.70 13.47
N ALA A 108 12.47 -3.48 14.00
CA ALA A 108 13.34 -2.41 13.53
C ALA A 108 13.73 -1.47 14.67
N ARG A 109 14.88 -0.82 14.53
CA ARG A 109 15.29 0.32 15.34
C ARG A 109 14.84 1.59 14.64
N ILE A 110 14.02 2.37 15.33
CA ILE A 110 13.45 3.60 14.79
C ILE A 110 14.08 4.79 15.53
N SER A 111 14.59 5.75 14.77
CA SER A 111 15.11 7.00 15.31
C SER A 111 14.57 8.18 14.50
N THR A 112 14.52 9.35 15.13
CA THR A 112 14.02 10.58 14.50
C THR A 112 15.04 11.68 14.71
N ASP A 113 15.45 12.34 13.63
CA ASP A 113 16.37 13.48 13.67
C ASP A 113 16.01 14.50 12.59
N ARG A 114 15.94 15.78 12.98
CA ARG A 114 15.77 16.93 12.06
C ARG A 114 14.67 16.74 10.99
N GLY A 115 13.51 16.22 11.38
CA GLY A 115 12.40 16.00 10.44
C GLY A 115 12.60 14.80 9.51
N ARG A 116 13.51 13.88 9.85
CA ARG A 116 13.67 12.58 9.19
C ARG A 116 13.48 11.46 10.19
N VAL A 117 12.96 10.35 9.71
CA VAL A 117 12.84 9.10 10.45
C VAL A 117 13.70 8.05 9.78
N ALA A 118 14.64 7.50 10.54
CA ALA A 118 15.42 6.34 10.13
C ALA A 118 14.81 5.08 10.75
N ILE A 119 14.56 4.09 9.91
CA ILE A 119 14.02 2.78 10.26
C ILE A 119 15.06 1.76 9.83
N VAL A 120 15.88 1.28 10.76
CA VAL A 120 16.91 0.28 10.49
C VAL A 120 16.37 -1.09 10.88
N PHE A 121 16.20 -1.98 9.92
CA PHE A 121 15.64 -3.31 10.18
C PHE A 121 16.64 -4.18 10.94
N ASN A 122 16.15 -4.99 11.88
CA ASN A 122 17.02 -5.91 12.61
C ASN A 122 17.58 -7.02 11.70
N GLU A 123 16.77 -7.42 10.72
CA GLU A 123 17.13 -8.34 9.63
C GLU A 123 16.73 -7.69 8.30
N SER A 124 17.52 -7.89 7.25
CA SER A 124 17.20 -7.34 5.92
C SER A 124 15.82 -7.81 5.45
N VAL A 125 15.00 -6.87 4.99
CA VAL A 125 13.68 -7.20 4.45
C VAL A 125 13.88 -7.76 3.04
N THR A 126 13.43 -9.00 2.84
CA THR A 126 13.63 -9.73 1.58
C THR A 126 12.80 -9.14 0.44
N GLN A 127 13.34 -9.23 -0.77
CA GLN A 127 12.58 -8.87 -1.99
C GLN A 127 11.34 -9.75 -2.16
N GLY A 128 10.34 -9.22 -2.87
CA GLY A 128 9.03 -9.84 -3.06
C GLY A 128 8.06 -9.59 -1.90
N SER A 129 8.41 -8.71 -0.96
CA SER A 129 7.59 -8.37 0.21
C SER A 129 7.02 -6.96 0.13
N TYR A 130 6.05 -6.68 1.01
CA TYR A 130 5.49 -5.35 1.22
C TYR A 130 5.66 -4.93 2.67
N LEU A 131 5.95 -3.65 2.84
CA LEU A 131 5.99 -2.97 4.13
C LEU A 131 4.94 -1.86 4.15
N GLU A 132 4.24 -1.70 5.26
CA GLU A 132 3.47 -0.50 5.57
C GLU A 132 4.14 0.19 6.77
N VAL A 133 4.64 1.40 6.55
CA VAL A 133 5.09 2.29 7.62
C VAL A 133 3.90 3.16 8.02
N ARG A 134 3.57 3.17 9.31
CA ARG A 134 2.44 3.93 9.86
C ARG A 134 2.93 4.88 10.95
N PHE A 135 2.65 6.16 10.76
CA PHE A 135 2.78 7.19 11.78
C PHE A 135 1.46 7.29 12.53
N THR A 136 1.44 7.06 13.83
CA THR A 136 0.21 7.02 14.64
C THR A 136 -0.06 8.35 15.33
N ASN A 137 -1.34 8.68 15.51
CA ASN A 137 -1.81 9.88 16.22
C ASN A 137 -1.13 11.15 15.73
N VAL A 138 -1.19 11.36 14.40
CA VAL A 138 -0.55 12.49 13.73
C VAL A 138 -1.27 13.78 14.05
N GLN A 139 -0.51 14.79 14.48
CA GLN A 139 -0.97 16.15 14.70
C GLN A 139 -0.37 17.05 13.62
N MET A 140 -1.25 17.78 12.96
CA MET A 140 -0.93 18.70 11.89
C MET A 140 -0.94 20.13 12.41
N ARG A 141 -0.02 20.97 11.93
CA ARG A 141 0.04 22.41 12.27
C ARG A 141 -1.23 23.19 11.89
N ARG A 142 -2.03 22.64 10.97
CA ARG A 142 -3.27 23.22 10.43
C ARG A 142 -4.34 22.14 10.29
N GLY A 143 -5.60 22.57 10.32
CA GLY A 143 -6.78 21.72 10.56
C GLY A 143 -7.26 20.81 9.41
N GLY A 144 -6.60 20.78 8.25
CA GLY A 144 -6.94 19.86 7.14
C GLY A 144 -6.98 20.51 5.76
N GLY A 145 -7.32 19.72 4.74
CA GLY A 145 -7.41 20.16 3.33
C GLY A 145 -6.07 20.25 2.59
N GLU A 146 -4.97 19.85 3.23
CA GLU A 146 -3.62 19.96 2.68
C GLU A 146 -3.16 18.64 2.03
N THR A 147 -2.30 18.75 1.01
CA THR A 147 -1.53 17.61 0.50
C THR A 147 -0.13 17.65 1.10
N LEU A 148 0.27 16.53 1.70
CA LEU A 148 1.59 16.34 2.27
C LEU A 148 2.45 15.44 1.38
N PHE A 149 3.74 15.73 1.37
CA PHE A 149 4.75 15.00 0.61
C PHE A 149 5.82 14.46 1.55
N TYR A 150 5.97 13.14 1.56
CA TYR A 150 7.01 12.43 2.30
C TYR A 150 8.06 11.97 1.32
N GLY A 151 9.32 12.38 1.50
CA GLY A 151 10.43 11.80 0.75
C GLY A 151 10.77 10.43 1.33
N VAL A 152 10.97 9.41 0.50
CA VAL A 152 11.34 8.08 0.97
C VAL A 152 12.58 7.59 0.23
N THR A 153 13.58 7.17 1.00
CA THR A 153 14.81 6.53 0.51
C THR A 153 15.00 5.19 1.23
N ALA A 154 15.89 4.35 0.68
CA ALA A 154 16.23 3.04 1.23
C ALA A 154 17.69 2.70 0.95
N GLU A 155 18.34 1.99 1.86
CA GLU A 155 19.62 1.32 1.63
C GLU A 155 19.38 -0.14 1.19
N ARG A 156 19.99 -0.52 0.06
CA ARG A 156 19.90 -1.88 -0.48
C ARG A 156 21.06 -2.72 0.07
N THR A 157 20.81 -3.99 0.36
CA THR A 157 21.87 -4.88 0.86
C THR A 157 23.02 -5.02 -0.16
N GLY A 158 24.24 -4.64 0.23
CA GLY A 158 25.42 -4.73 -0.63
C GLY A 158 25.64 -3.55 -1.58
N VAL A 159 24.85 -2.47 -1.46
CA VAL A 159 25.08 -1.20 -2.15
C VAL A 159 25.39 -0.13 -1.11
N ASN A 160 26.46 0.64 -1.33
CA ASN A 160 26.80 1.75 -0.45
C ASN A 160 25.93 2.97 -0.79
N GLY A 161 25.14 3.42 0.19
CA GLY A 161 24.36 4.66 0.11
C GLY A 161 22.86 4.45 -0.09
N GLU A 162 22.11 5.50 0.23
CA GLU A 162 20.64 5.54 0.10
C GLU A 162 20.23 5.75 -1.36
N ILE A 163 19.18 5.04 -1.80
CA ILE A 163 18.51 5.26 -3.07
C ILE A 163 17.15 5.93 -2.86
N PRO A 164 16.76 6.93 -3.67
CA PRO A 164 15.41 7.48 -3.61
C PRO A 164 14.41 6.46 -4.17
N ILE A 165 13.43 6.06 -3.36
CA ILE A 165 12.36 5.12 -3.78
C ILE A 165 11.08 5.86 -4.18
N GLY A 166 10.94 7.13 -3.79
CA GLY A 166 9.88 8.01 -4.29
C GLY A 166 9.44 9.10 -3.32
N THR A 167 8.31 9.72 -3.64
CA THR A 167 7.61 10.68 -2.78
C THR A 167 6.20 10.17 -2.50
N ALA A 168 5.88 9.89 -1.23
CA ALA A 168 4.55 9.52 -0.82
C ALA A 168 3.66 10.75 -0.68
N ARG A 169 2.50 10.71 -1.33
CA ARG A 169 1.49 11.78 -1.28
C ARG A 169 0.38 11.39 -0.32
N VAL A 170 0.15 12.21 0.70
CA VAL A 170 -0.93 12.00 1.68
C VAL A 170 -1.87 13.21 1.62
N ASN A 171 -3.13 12.98 1.23
CA ASN A 171 -4.14 14.03 1.22
C ASN A 171 -4.89 14.04 2.56
N ILE A 172 -4.87 15.18 3.25
CA ILE A 172 -5.58 15.34 4.52
C ILE A 172 -7.01 15.77 4.24
N PRO A 173 -8.03 15.01 4.67
CA PRO A 173 -9.42 15.39 4.47
C PRO A 173 -9.71 16.72 5.18
N THR A 174 -10.54 17.55 4.57
CA THR A 174 -11.09 18.74 5.22
C THR A 174 -12.01 18.29 6.34
N ARG A 175 -11.84 18.84 7.55
CA ARG A 175 -12.80 18.62 8.63
C ARG A 175 -14.03 19.50 8.35
N SER A 176 -15.17 18.85 8.10
CA SER A 176 -16.49 19.49 7.95
C SER A 176 -17.09 19.84 9.30
#